data_AF-A0A482WW93-F1
#
_entry.id   AF-A0A482WW93-F1
#
_cell.length_a   1.000
_cell.length_b   1.000
_cell.length_c   1.000
_cell.angle_alpha   90.00
_cell.angle_beta   90.00
_cell.angle_gamma   90.00
#
_symmetry.space_group_name_H-M   'P 1'
#
loop_
_entity.id
_entity.type
_entity.pdbx_description
1 polymer ?
#
loop_
_entity_poly.entity_id
_entity_poly.type
_entity_poly.pdbx_seq_one_letter_code
_entity_poly.pdbx_strand_id
1 'polypeptide(L)'
;MFRSTERRCVRYLVFCLLSLCFLLALYSPVYQPSEQHESMVHGWEVNVSRDSRLYVQPDNSTAIIAASEICQTGAHTSPLFLLVIICSAVPHLERRNAIRETWASNLGPDVKVAFLLGDTDNATLQVTDLSPLKY
;
A
#
# COMPACT_ATOMS: atom_id res chain seq x y z
N MET A 1 -29.64 58.92 5.48
CA MET A 1 -28.68 59.57 4.56
C MET A 1 -27.29 59.50 5.18
N PHE A 2 -26.52 58.45 4.90
CA PHE A 2 -25.23 58.18 5.56
C PHE A 2 -24.14 59.20 5.15
N ARG A 3 -23.40 59.73 6.13
CA ARG A 3 -22.37 60.78 5.92
C ARG A 3 -21.26 60.25 5.00
N SER A 4 -20.65 61.12 4.19
CA SER A 4 -19.71 60.70 3.13
C SER A 4 -18.51 59.90 3.63
N THR A 5 -18.12 60.09 4.90
CA THR A 5 -17.09 59.34 5.62
C THR A 5 -17.46 57.88 5.86
N GLU A 6 -18.73 57.60 6.13
CA GLU A 6 -19.25 56.26 6.41
C GLU A 6 -19.29 55.40 5.14
N ARG A 7 -19.62 56.02 4.00
CA ARG A 7 -19.52 55.38 2.69
C ARG A 7 -18.09 55.04 2.29
N ARG A 8 -17.09 55.79 2.78
CA ARG A 8 -15.67 55.46 2.58
C ARG A 8 -15.26 54.27 3.45
N CYS A 9 -15.64 54.24 4.73
CA CYS A 9 -15.37 53.11 5.62
C CYS A 9 -16.02 51.80 5.12
N VAL A 10 -17.28 51.86 4.66
CA VAL A 10 -17.96 50.68 4.08
C VAL A 10 -17.24 50.17 2.83
N ARG A 11 -16.75 51.06 1.96
CA ARG A 11 -15.96 50.65 0.79
C ARG A 11 -14.67 49.96 1.19
N TYR A 12 -13.92 50.52 2.15
CA TYR A 12 -12.70 49.89 2.66
C TYR A 12 -12.97 48.53 3.31
N LEU A 13 -14.04 48.41 4.10
CA LEU A 13 -14.45 47.13 4.70
C LEU A 13 -14.79 46.09 3.63
N VAL A 14 -15.50 46.48 2.57
CA VAL A 14 -15.79 45.58 1.44
C VAL A 14 -14.50 45.14 0.74
N PHE A 15 -13.56 46.06 0.49
CA PHE A 15 -12.25 45.68 -0.09
C PHE A 15 -11.45 44.73 0.82
N CYS A 16 -11.45 44.94 2.13
CA CYS A 16 -10.81 44.04 3.09
C CYS A 16 -11.47 42.65 3.14
N LEU A 17 -12.81 42.60 3.05
CA LEU A 17 -13.52 41.32 2.99
C LEU A 17 -13.22 40.57 1.68
N LEU A 18 -13.19 41.27 0.55
CA LEU A 18 -12.86 40.67 -0.74
C LEU A 18 -11.42 40.14 -0.78
N SER A 19 -10.46 40.89 -0.22
CA SER A 19 -9.06 40.44 -0.15
C SER A 19 -8.88 39.23 0.77
N LEU A 20 -9.56 39.21 1.92
CA LEU A 20 -9.54 38.07 2.83
C LEU A 20 -10.18 36.82 2.20
N CYS A 21 -11.31 36.96 1.51
CA CYS A 21 -11.92 35.88 0.73
C CYS A 21 -10.98 35.35 -0.37
N PHE A 22 -10.26 36.23 -1.06
CA PHE A 22 -9.29 35.83 -2.08
C PHE A 22 -8.10 35.07 -1.48
N LEU A 23 -7.57 35.52 -0.34
CA LEU A 23 -6.50 34.81 0.38
C LEU A 23 -6.97 33.45 0.89
N LEU A 24 -8.20 33.34 1.40
CA LEU A 24 -8.79 32.06 1.80
C LEU A 24 -9.01 31.13 0.61
N ALA A 25 -9.40 31.65 -0.56
CA ALA A 25 -9.51 30.86 -1.77
C ALA A 25 -8.14 30.30 -2.19
N LEU A 26 -7.10 31.15 -2.23
CA LEU A 26 -5.73 30.72 -2.54
C LEU A 26 -5.16 29.72 -1.53
N TYR A 27 -5.53 29.83 -0.26
CA TYR A 27 -5.07 28.93 0.80
C TYR A 27 -5.96 27.68 0.96
N SER A 28 -7.15 27.67 0.34
CA SER A 28 -7.99 26.48 0.41
C SER A 28 -7.31 25.35 -0.36
N PRO A 29 -7.26 24.13 0.21
CA PRO A 29 -6.63 22.97 -0.43
C PRO A 29 -7.29 22.58 -1.75
N VAL A 30 -8.42 23.22 -2.12
CA VAL A 30 -9.14 23.06 -3.39
C VAL A 30 -8.35 23.62 -4.58
N TYR A 31 -7.50 24.65 -4.39
CA TYR A 31 -6.74 25.29 -5.47
C TYR A 31 -5.26 24.93 -5.48
N GLN A 32 -4.79 24.07 -4.57
CA GLN A 32 -3.46 23.49 -4.71
C GLN A 32 -3.45 22.58 -5.96
N PRO A 33 -2.52 22.78 -6.91
CA PRO A 33 -2.35 21.85 -8.02
C PRO A 33 -2.08 20.46 -7.45
N SER A 34 -3.06 19.57 -7.58
CA SER A 34 -2.98 18.20 -7.09
C SER A 34 -2.08 17.37 -8.01
N GLU A 35 -0.77 17.64 -7.99
CA GLU A 35 0.22 16.77 -8.63
C GLU A 35 0.41 15.45 -7.84
N GLN A 36 -0.24 15.32 -6.68
CA GLN A 36 -0.27 14.11 -5.85
C GLN A 36 -1.69 13.87 -5.32
N HIS A 37 -2.65 13.62 -6.19
CA HIS A 37 -3.82 12.88 -5.75
C HIS A 37 -3.36 11.43 -5.58
N GLU A 38 -2.80 11.10 -4.41
CA GLU A 38 -2.63 9.70 -4.04
C GLU A 38 -4.03 9.10 -4.04
N SER A 39 -4.32 8.31 -5.08
CA SER A 39 -5.57 7.57 -5.15
C SER A 39 -5.69 6.77 -3.87
N MET A 40 -6.73 7.07 -3.08
CA MET A 40 -7.03 6.35 -1.86
C MET A 40 -6.95 4.85 -2.15
N VAL A 41 -6.05 4.14 -1.45
CA VAL A 41 -5.88 2.70 -1.63
C VAL A 41 -7.23 2.06 -1.33
N HIS A 42 -7.72 1.22 -2.23
CA HIS A 42 -8.98 0.52 -2.04
C HIS A 42 -8.94 -0.29 -0.72
N GLY A 43 -9.95 -0.17 0.14
CA GLY A 43 -9.95 -0.76 1.48
C GLY A 43 -9.27 0.09 2.57
N TRP A 44 -8.77 1.29 2.23
CA TRP A 44 -8.20 2.27 3.16
C TRP A 44 -9.12 3.49 3.35
N GLU A 45 -10.41 3.34 3.08
CA GLU A 45 -11.39 4.41 3.25
C GLU A 45 -11.49 4.86 4.72
N VAL A 46 -11.92 6.11 4.94
CA VAL A 46 -11.99 6.73 6.29
C VAL A 46 -12.95 5.98 7.22
N ASN A 47 -13.92 5.27 6.66
CA ASN A 47 -14.91 4.48 7.39
C ASN A 47 -14.48 3.02 7.65
N VAL A 48 -13.28 2.61 7.21
CA VAL A 48 -12.79 1.24 7.39
C VAL A 48 -11.91 1.16 8.66
N SER A 49 -12.21 0.19 9.51
CA SER A 49 -11.43 -0.03 10.74
C SER A 49 -9.99 -0.40 10.42
N ARG A 50 -9.05 0.18 11.16
CA ARG A 50 -7.61 -0.14 11.11
C ARG A 50 -7.20 -1.19 12.14
N ASP A 51 -8.16 -1.74 12.89
CA ASP A 51 -7.87 -2.77 13.89
C ASP A 51 -7.50 -4.10 13.22
N SER A 52 -6.21 -4.46 13.29
CA SER A 52 -5.69 -5.68 12.69
C SER A 52 -6.32 -6.95 13.28
N ARG A 53 -6.85 -6.90 14.51
CA ARG A 53 -7.48 -8.05 15.15
C ARG A 53 -8.75 -8.51 14.44
N LEU A 54 -9.40 -7.62 13.70
CA LEU A 54 -10.60 -7.94 12.92
C LEU A 54 -10.25 -8.73 11.65
N TYR A 55 -9.03 -8.53 11.12
CA TYR A 55 -8.57 -9.13 9.86
C TYR A 55 -7.70 -10.37 10.07
N VAL A 56 -6.99 -10.47 11.19
CA VAL A 56 -6.14 -11.63 11.52
C VAL A 56 -6.97 -12.67 12.25
N GLN A 57 -7.57 -13.60 11.50
CA GLN A 57 -8.35 -14.72 12.02
C GLN A 57 -7.54 -16.02 11.97
N PRO A 58 -6.86 -16.42 13.06
CA PRO A 58 -5.95 -17.57 13.05
C PRO A 58 -6.64 -18.90 12.75
N ASP A 59 -7.92 -19.03 13.12
CA ASP A 59 -8.71 -20.25 12.90
C ASP A 59 -9.28 -20.35 11.47
N ASN A 60 -9.18 -19.27 10.69
CA ASN A 60 -9.75 -19.17 9.35
C ASN A 60 -8.66 -18.78 8.33
N SER A 61 -7.90 -19.78 7.90
CA SER A 61 -6.84 -19.57 6.90
C SER A 61 -7.43 -19.21 5.54
N THR A 62 -7.22 -17.97 5.11
CA THR A 62 -7.62 -17.45 3.79
C THR A 62 -6.51 -17.56 2.75
N ALA A 63 -5.40 -18.24 3.07
CA ALA A 63 -4.28 -18.40 2.15
C ALA A 63 -4.63 -19.36 1.00
N ILE A 64 -4.58 -18.84 -0.24
CA ILE A 64 -4.82 -19.64 -1.46
C ILE A 64 -3.60 -20.53 -1.77
N ILE A 65 -2.39 -19.99 -1.61
CA ILE A 65 -1.12 -20.70 -1.82
C ILE A 65 -0.33 -20.61 -0.52
N ALA A 66 -0.23 -21.71 0.20
CA ALA A 66 0.45 -21.78 1.48
C ALA A 66 1.81 -22.48 1.35
N ALA A 67 2.86 -21.86 1.86
CA ALA A 67 4.18 -22.48 2.01
C ALA A 67 4.30 -23.15 3.40
N SER A 68 3.40 -24.11 3.70
CA SER A 68 3.27 -24.73 5.03
C SER A 68 4.53 -25.45 5.52
N GLU A 69 5.43 -25.82 4.62
CA GLU A 69 6.65 -26.56 4.92
C GLU A 69 7.89 -25.67 5.08
N ILE A 70 7.78 -24.36 4.86
CA ILE A 70 8.95 -23.46 4.82
C ILE A 70 9.70 -23.37 6.15
N CYS A 71 8.97 -23.53 7.26
CA CYS A 71 9.52 -23.50 8.62
C CYS A 71 9.70 -24.90 9.22
N GLN A 72 9.39 -25.97 8.48
CA GLN A 72 9.50 -27.32 9.03
C GLN A 72 10.97 -27.69 9.18
N THR A 73 11.36 -27.98 10.42
CA THR A 73 12.67 -28.54 10.75
C THR A 73 12.44 -30.03 11.05
N GLY A 74 12.77 -30.91 10.11
CA GLY A 74 12.83 -32.35 10.34
C GLY A 74 14.06 -32.76 11.14
N ALA A 75 14.07 -34.01 11.64
CA ALA A 75 15.17 -34.57 12.46
C ALA A 75 16.56 -34.59 11.77
N HIS A 76 16.62 -34.37 10.45
CA HIS A 76 17.84 -34.33 9.64
C HIS A 76 18.08 -33.00 8.91
N THR A 77 17.29 -31.95 9.19
CA THR A 77 17.47 -30.63 8.59
C THR A 77 17.93 -29.62 9.63
N SER A 78 18.86 -28.75 9.24
CA SER A 78 19.31 -27.61 10.04
C SER A 78 18.11 -26.78 10.52
N PRO A 79 18.09 -26.30 11.78
CA PRO A 79 17.05 -25.39 12.23
C PRO A 79 17.03 -24.13 11.37
N LEU A 80 15.83 -23.66 11.05
CA LEU A 80 15.66 -22.40 10.32
C LEU A 80 16.29 -21.25 11.11
N PHE A 81 17.32 -20.63 10.54
CA PHE A 81 18.01 -19.48 11.13
C PHE A 81 17.37 -18.16 10.68
N LEU A 82 17.01 -18.06 9.39
CA LEU A 82 16.46 -16.83 8.81
C LEU A 82 15.39 -17.13 7.76
N LEU A 83 14.24 -16.47 7.89
CA LEU A 83 13.20 -16.43 6.86
C LEU A 83 13.13 -15.03 6.27
N VAL A 84 13.37 -14.92 4.96
CA VAL A 84 13.24 -13.67 4.21
C VAL A 84 11.90 -13.67 3.47
N ILE A 85 11.02 -12.74 3.82
CA ILE A 85 9.72 -12.56 3.15
C ILE A 85 9.80 -11.34 2.24
N ILE A 86 9.55 -11.54 0.95
CA ILE A 86 9.61 -10.50 -0.07
C ILE A 86 8.20 -10.19 -0.57
N CYS A 87 7.72 -8.98 -0.30
CA CYS A 87 6.44 -8.52 -0.86
C CYS A 87 6.57 -8.31 -2.37
N SER A 88 5.71 -8.95 -3.15
CA SER A 88 5.71 -8.82 -4.61
C SER A 88 4.28 -8.84 -5.15
N ALA A 89 4.06 -8.14 -6.26
CA ALA A 89 2.79 -8.18 -6.97
C ALA A 89 2.76 -9.40 -7.92
N VAL A 90 1.59 -9.96 -8.16
CA VAL A 90 1.37 -11.07 -9.10
C VAL A 90 2.12 -10.88 -10.44
N PRO A 91 2.02 -9.74 -11.16
CA PRO A 91 2.67 -9.56 -12.47
C PRO A 91 4.21 -9.51 -12.42
N HIS A 92 4.84 -9.39 -11.25
CA HIS A 92 6.30 -9.25 -11.13
C HIS A 92 7.05 -10.59 -11.18
N LEU A 93 6.61 -11.55 -11.99
CA LEU A 93 7.22 -12.88 -12.08
C LEU A 93 8.71 -12.83 -12.43
N GLU A 94 9.09 -12.04 -13.45
CA GLU A 94 10.49 -11.91 -13.86
C GLU A 94 11.37 -11.34 -12.74
N ARG A 95 10.84 -10.41 -11.94
CA ARG A 95 11.58 -9.86 -10.79
C ARG A 95 11.77 -10.91 -9.69
N ARG A 96 10.75 -11.74 -9.43
CA ARG A 96 10.87 -12.87 -8.51
C ARG A 96 11.89 -13.89 -9.02
N ASN A 97 11.91 -14.18 -10.31
CA ASN A 97 12.90 -15.09 -10.92
C ASN A 97 14.32 -14.53 -10.84
N ALA A 98 14.52 -13.25 -11.15
CA ALA A 98 15.82 -12.62 -10.99
C ALA A 98 16.33 -12.73 -9.54
N ILE A 99 15.47 -12.58 -8.54
CA ILE A 99 15.83 -12.79 -7.12
C ILE A 99 16.21 -14.25 -6.87
N ARG A 100 15.38 -15.21 -7.32
CA ARG A 100 15.64 -16.66 -7.20
C ARG A 100 16.97 -17.06 -7.82
N GLU A 101 17.31 -16.51 -8.97
CA GLU A 101 18.48 -16.84 -9.78
C GLU A 101 19.76 -16.08 -9.36
N THR A 102 19.66 -15.10 -8.45
CA THR A 102 20.81 -14.28 -8.02
C THR A 102 21.23 -14.59 -6.59
N TRP A 103 20.85 -13.75 -5.62
CA TRP A 103 21.32 -13.90 -4.25
C TRP A 103 20.60 -15.03 -3.51
N ALA A 104 19.35 -15.34 -3.87
CA ALA A 104 18.56 -16.35 -3.18
C ALA A 104 19.03 -17.79 -3.48
N SER A 105 19.66 -18.04 -4.63
CA SER A 105 20.22 -19.36 -4.98
C SER A 105 21.49 -19.71 -4.20
N ASN A 106 22.14 -18.72 -3.59
CA ASN A 106 23.43 -18.88 -2.90
C ASN A 106 23.29 -18.92 -1.38
N LEU A 107 22.08 -19.13 -0.86
CA LEU A 107 21.79 -19.15 0.56
C LEU A 107 22.08 -20.52 1.18
N GLY A 108 22.46 -20.52 2.46
CA GLY A 108 22.63 -21.73 3.26
C GLY A 108 21.30 -22.49 3.46
N PRO A 109 21.37 -23.78 3.83
CA PRO A 109 20.18 -24.63 3.99
C PRO A 109 19.23 -24.18 5.12
N ASP A 110 19.75 -23.39 6.06
CA ASP A 110 19.09 -22.78 7.22
C ASP A 110 18.45 -21.42 6.91
N VAL A 111 18.62 -20.88 5.70
CA VAL A 111 17.98 -19.65 5.24
C VAL A 111 16.94 -19.97 4.17
N LYS A 112 15.72 -19.48 4.34
CA LYS A 112 14.61 -19.67 3.38
C LYS A 112 14.09 -18.33 2.88
N VAL A 113 13.65 -18.31 1.62
CA VAL A 113 13.05 -17.13 0.97
C VAL A 113 11.64 -17.47 0.52
N ALA A 114 10.68 -16.62 0.87
CA ALA A 114 9.31 -16.69 0.40
C ALA A 114 8.88 -15.36 -0.22
N PHE A 115 7.97 -15.45 -1.19
CA PHE A 115 7.30 -14.28 -1.75
C PHE A 115 5.89 -14.17 -1.18
N LEU A 116 5.55 -13.01 -0.63
CA LEU A 116 4.19 -12.69 -0.22
C LEU A 116 3.49 -12.02 -1.40
N LEU A 117 2.45 -12.67 -1.91
CA LEU A 117 1.61 -12.16 -2.99
C LEU A 117 0.20 -11.88 -2.47
N GLY A 118 -0.40 -10.81 -2.98
CA GLY A 118 -1.83 -10.56 -2.84
C GLY A 118 -2.65 -11.35 -3.86
N ASP A 119 -3.96 -11.37 -3.64
CA ASP A 119 -4.91 -11.86 -4.62
C ASP A 119 -5.25 -10.78 -5.65
N THR A 120 -5.58 -11.17 -6.87
CA THR A 120 -5.96 -10.23 -7.95
C THR A 120 -7.19 -10.74 -8.66
N ASP A 121 -8.11 -9.85 -9.01
CA ASP A 121 -9.35 -10.20 -9.73
C ASP A 121 -9.11 -10.94 -11.06
N ASN A 122 -7.92 -10.73 -11.66
CA ASN A 122 -7.51 -11.36 -12.91
C ASN A 122 -6.82 -12.71 -12.66
N ALA A 123 -7.63 -13.77 -12.53
CA ALA A 123 -7.17 -15.14 -12.30
C ALA A 123 -6.10 -15.63 -13.31
N THR A 124 -6.11 -15.13 -14.55
CA THR A 124 -5.14 -15.50 -15.60
C THR A 124 -3.70 -15.13 -15.26
N LEU A 125 -3.48 -14.03 -14.52
CA LEU A 125 -2.14 -13.61 -14.06
C LEU A 125 -1.61 -14.54 -12.96
N GLN A 126 -2.50 -15.10 -12.15
CA GLN A 126 -2.18 -15.99 -11.04
C GLN A 126 -1.84 -17.41 -11.53
N VAL A 127 -2.50 -17.88 -12.60
CA VAL A 127 -2.23 -19.20 -13.22
C VAL A 127 -0.84 -19.29 -13.85
N THR A 128 -0.27 -18.16 -14.30
CA THR A 128 1.08 -18.16 -14.88
C THR A 128 2.18 -18.42 -13.83
N ASP A 129 1.91 -18.14 -12.55
CA ASP A 129 2.83 -18.42 -11.42
C ASP A 129 2.69 -19.85 -10.88
N LEU A 130 1.69 -20.62 -11.33
CA LEU A 130 1.45 -22.03 -10.98
C LEU A 130 2.20 -23.01 -11.89
N SER A 131 2.97 -22.53 -12.87
CA SER A 131 3.86 -23.42 -13.64
C SER A 131 4.83 -24.11 -12.68
N PRO A 132 5.00 -25.44 -12.78
CA PRO A 132 5.60 -26.24 -11.73
C PRO A 132 7.01 -25.75 -11.41
N LEU A 133 7.24 -25.51 -10.11
CA LEU A 133 8.56 -25.49 -9.51
C LEU A 133 9.27 -26.77 -9.96
N LYS A 134 10.16 -26.64 -10.95
CA LYS A 134 11.16 -27.66 -11.22
C LYS A 134 12.11 -27.65 -10.03
N TYR A 135 11.85 -28.57 -9.10
CA TYR A 135 12.85 -29.07 -8.16
C TYR A 135 13.89 -29.89 -8.92
#